data_AF-A0A7J0ARR9-F1
#
_entry.id   AF-A0A7J0ARR9-F1
#
_cell.length_a   1.000
_cell.length_b   1.000
_cell.length_c   1.000
_cell.angle_alpha   90.00
_cell.angle_beta   90.00
_cell.angle_gamma   90.00
#
_symmetry.space_group_name_H-M   'P 1'
#
loop_
_entity.id
_entity.type
_entity.pdbx_description
1 polymer ?
#
loop_
_entity_poly.entity_id
_entity_poly.type
_entity_poly.pdbx_seq_one_letter_code
_entity_poly.pdbx_strand_id
1 'polypeptide(L)'
;MAQQIADVEREEYTIEQFTKTKIDECEKRINAMFKFVSFKLYDYTFDGNAVETCVPLVDGVPYGSANTAGQVNAGLDIINTLCRHYGICAPIFIDGRESVNEIIPTESQIINLVVTKDNKLTIQ
;
A
#
# COMPACT_ATOMS: atom_id res chain seq x y z
N MET A 1 10.97 1.73 -47.52
CA MET A 1 10.62 0.57 -46.69
C MET A 1 11.43 0.56 -45.40
N ALA A 2 12.77 0.44 -45.42
CA ALA A 2 13.58 0.46 -44.19
C ALA A 2 13.41 1.74 -43.33
N GLN A 3 13.38 2.93 -43.95
CA GLN A 3 13.18 4.19 -43.23
C GLN A 3 11.81 4.27 -42.55
N GLN A 4 10.74 3.86 -43.24
CA GLN A 4 9.39 3.86 -42.68
C GLN A 4 9.25 2.89 -41.51
N ILE A 5 9.95 1.75 -41.54
CA ILE A 5 9.99 0.80 -40.42
C ILE A 5 10.71 1.43 -39.23
N ALA A 6 11.88 2.03 -39.44
CA ALA A 6 12.64 2.69 -38.38
C ALA A 6 11.89 3.88 -37.74
N ASP A 7 11.12 4.62 -38.53
CA ASP A 7 10.30 5.72 -38.04
C ASP A 7 9.16 5.21 -37.13
N VAL A 8 8.49 4.12 -37.54
CA VAL A 8 7.43 3.46 -36.74
C VAL A 8 7.99 2.86 -35.45
N GLU A 9 9.12 2.15 -35.52
CA GLU A 9 9.78 1.57 -34.32
C GLU A 9 10.16 2.66 -33.31
N ARG A 10 10.59 3.84 -33.79
CA ARG A 10 10.91 4.98 -32.93
C ARG A 10 9.65 5.56 -32.26
N GLU A 11 8.55 5.65 -32.97
CA GLU A 11 7.27 6.09 -32.41
C GLU A 11 6.76 5.11 -31.34
N GLU A 12 6.77 3.80 -31.63
CA GLU A 12 6.38 2.76 -30.68
C GLU A 12 7.23 2.82 -29.40
N TYR A 13 8.56 2.90 -29.54
CA TYR A 13 9.46 3.04 -28.39
C TYR A 13 9.13 4.29 -27.55
N THR A 14 8.83 5.42 -28.20
CA THR A 14 8.49 6.67 -27.50
C THR A 14 7.19 6.54 -26.71
N ILE A 15 6.18 5.87 -27.28
CA ILE A 15 4.89 5.61 -26.63
C ILE A 15 5.06 4.70 -25.41
N GLU A 16 5.90 3.66 -25.53
CA GLU A 16 6.20 2.76 -24.42
C GLU A 16 6.89 3.49 -23.26
N GLN A 17 7.90 4.33 -23.55
CA GLN A 17 8.58 5.12 -22.53
C GLN A 17 7.62 6.09 -21.84
N PHE A 18 6.77 6.78 -22.61
CA PHE A 18 5.75 7.66 -22.05
C PHE A 18 4.79 6.91 -21.11
N THR A 19 4.36 5.71 -21.50
CA THR A 19 3.46 4.88 -20.69
C THR A 19 4.13 4.46 -19.38
N LYS A 20 5.40 4.03 -19.43
CA LYS A 20 6.19 3.69 -18.24
C LYS A 20 6.34 4.88 -17.30
N THR A 21 6.75 6.04 -17.82
CA THR A 21 6.89 7.26 -17.00
C THR A 21 5.57 7.69 -16.36
N LYS A 22 4.44 7.59 -17.09
CA LYS A 22 3.12 7.90 -16.54
C LYS A 22 2.76 6.99 -15.36
N ILE A 23 3.06 5.70 -15.48
CA ILE A 23 2.84 4.70 -14.43
C ILE A 23 3.70 5.04 -13.20
N ASP A 24 5.01 5.27 -13.40
CA ASP A 24 5.95 5.56 -12.33
C ASP A 24 5.56 6.81 -11.53
N GLU A 25 5.14 7.87 -12.23
CA GLU A 25 4.70 9.11 -11.58
C GLU A 25 3.38 8.93 -10.82
N CYS A 26 2.44 8.10 -11.31
CA CYS A 26 1.23 7.74 -10.56
C CYS A 26 1.58 7.00 -9.27
N GLU A 27 2.42 5.96 -9.36
CA GLU A 27 2.83 5.17 -8.20
C GLU A 27 3.58 6.03 -7.17
N LYS A 28 4.50 6.87 -7.62
CA LYS A 28 5.23 7.82 -6.78
C LYS A 28 4.30 8.79 -6.04
N ARG A 29 3.32 9.36 -6.72
CA ARG A 29 2.35 10.28 -6.11
C ARG A 29 1.48 9.59 -5.07
N ILE A 30 1.05 8.37 -5.34
CA ILE A 30 0.26 7.58 -4.38
C ILE A 30 1.12 7.22 -3.18
N ASN A 31 2.34 6.72 -3.39
CA ASN A 31 3.25 6.33 -2.32
C ASN A 31 3.70 7.51 -1.45
N ALA A 32 3.76 8.72 -2.00
CA ALA A 32 4.05 9.93 -1.23
C ALA A 32 2.97 10.28 -0.17
N MET A 33 1.78 9.67 -0.22
CA MET A 33 0.72 9.89 0.77
C MET A 33 0.87 9.03 2.03
N PHE A 34 1.58 7.91 1.91
CA PHE A 34 1.78 6.92 2.97
C PHE A 34 3.11 7.17 3.68
N LYS A 35 3.21 6.77 4.95
CA LYS A 35 4.43 6.96 5.76
C LYS A 35 5.20 5.67 6.00
N PHE A 36 4.49 4.56 6.03
CA PHE A 36 5.01 3.24 6.42
C PHE A 36 4.84 2.21 5.31
N VAL A 37 3.71 2.25 4.58
CA VAL A 37 3.47 1.36 3.45
C VAL A 37 3.88 2.00 2.13
N SER A 38 4.28 1.17 1.18
CA SER A 38 4.27 1.52 -0.24
C SER A 38 3.36 0.55 -0.99
N PHE A 39 2.83 0.99 -2.11
CA PHE A 39 2.03 0.20 -3.03
C PHE A 39 2.83 -0.04 -4.30
N LYS A 40 2.95 -1.32 -4.67
CA LYS A 40 3.25 -1.72 -6.04
C LYS A 40 1.93 -1.72 -6.79
N LEU A 41 1.74 -0.76 -7.69
CA LEU A 41 0.51 -0.62 -8.47
C LEU A 41 0.63 -1.28 -9.84
N TYR A 42 1.86 -1.54 -10.28
CA TYR A 42 2.11 -2.23 -11.54
C TYR A 42 3.18 -3.33 -11.36
N ASP A 43 2.96 -4.46 -12.02
CA ASP A 43 3.98 -5.47 -12.26
C ASP A 43 4.38 -5.45 -13.73
N TYR A 44 5.43 -6.19 -14.09
CA TYR A 44 5.86 -6.33 -15.48
C TYR A 44 5.92 -7.80 -15.87
N THR A 45 5.36 -8.13 -17.04
CA THR A 45 5.54 -9.47 -17.62
C THR A 45 7.00 -9.67 -18.03
N PHE A 46 7.39 -10.91 -18.33
CA PHE A 46 8.72 -11.20 -18.88
C PHE A 46 9.03 -10.38 -20.15
N ASP A 47 7.99 -10.08 -20.93
CA ASP A 47 8.08 -9.26 -22.15
C ASP A 47 8.10 -7.74 -21.86
N GLY A 48 8.07 -7.32 -20.59
CA GLY A 48 8.16 -5.92 -20.18
C GLY A 48 6.86 -5.13 -20.27
N ASN A 49 5.72 -5.80 -20.49
CA ASN A 49 4.40 -5.17 -20.49
C ASN A 49 3.93 -4.94 -19.06
N ALA A 50 3.44 -3.73 -18.77
CA ALA A 50 2.91 -3.39 -17.46
C ALA A 50 1.56 -4.10 -17.21
N VAL A 51 1.41 -4.70 -16.05
CA VAL A 51 0.20 -5.36 -15.56
C VAL A 51 -0.27 -4.63 -14.32
N GLU A 52 -1.49 -4.10 -14.35
CA GLU A 52 -2.09 -3.48 -13.17
C GLU A 52 -2.17 -4.48 -12.03
N THR A 53 -1.68 -4.07 -10.87
CA THR A 53 -1.74 -4.79 -9.62
C THR A 53 -2.08 -3.81 -8.50
N CYS A 54 -2.13 -4.28 -7.26
CA CYS A 54 -2.28 -3.41 -6.10
C CYS A 54 -1.81 -4.19 -4.88
N VAL A 55 -0.49 -4.22 -4.70
CA VAL A 55 0.13 -4.97 -3.61
C VAL A 55 0.71 -3.99 -2.60
N PRO A 56 0.16 -3.93 -1.38
CA PRO A 56 0.79 -3.20 -0.29
C PRO A 56 2.07 -3.93 0.15
N LEU A 57 3.12 -3.15 0.31
CA LEU A 57 4.46 -3.55 0.71
C LEU A 57 4.81 -2.89 2.05
N VAL A 58 5.43 -3.67 2.92
CA VAL A 58 5.98 -3.25 4.21
C VAL A 58 7.48 -3.49 4.13
N ASP A 59 8.27 -2.40 4.09
CA ASP A 59 9.72 -2.47 3.87
C ASP A 59 10.12 -3.34 2.66
N GLY A 60 9.33 -3.26 1.58
CA GLY A 60 9.53 -4.03 0.34
C GLY A 60 8.99 -5.47 0.38
N VAL A 61 8.46 -5.94 1.51
CA VAL A 61 7.85 -7.27 1.65
C VAL A 61 6.33 -7.16 1.45
N PRO A 62 5.69 -8.04 0.66
CA PRO A 62 4.23 -8.06 0.54
C PRO A 62 3.55 -8.16 1.90
N TYR A 63 2.48 -7.38 2.11
CA TYR A 63 1.71 -7.34 3.36
C TYR A 63 1.37 -8.73 3.91
N GLY A 64 0.91 -9.65 3.04
CA GLY A 64 0.54 -11.02 3.44
C GLY A 64 1.71 -11.85 3.98
N SER A 65 2.95 -11.44 3.73
CA SER A 65 4.18 -12.10 4.20
C SER A 65 4.93 -11.29 5.25
N ALA A 66 4.46 -10.08 5.58
CA ALA A 66 5.03 -9.28 6.66
C ALA A 66 4.73 -9.93 8.03
N ASN A 67 5.54 -9.61 9.04
CA ASN A 67 5.29 -10.05 10.41
C ASN A 67 4.06 -9.34 11.00
N THR A 68 3.55 -9.83 12.14
CA THR A 68 2.32 -9.29 12.77
C THR A 68 2.40 -7.78 13.04
N ALA A 69 3.54 -7.30 13.56
CA ALA A 69 3.75 -5.88 13.81
C ALA A 69 3.73 -5.04 12.52
N GLY A 70 4.35 -5.53 11.45
CA GLY A 70 4.35 -4.91 10.13
C GLY A 70 2.96 -4.88 9.52
N GLN A 71 2.19 -5.97 9.64
CA GLN A 71 0.80 -6.03 9.16
C GLN A 71 -0.10 -5.03 9.90
N VAL A 72 -0.04 -5.00 11.24
CA VAL A 72 -0.84 -4.06 12.04
C VAL A 72 -0.50 -2.61 11.69
N ASN A 73 0.79 -2.26 11.68
CA ASN A 73 1.21 -0.89 11.37
C ASN A 73 0.93 -0.49 9.91
N ALA A 74 1.01 -1.44 8.97
CA ALA A 74 0.62 -1.21 7.59
C ALA A 74 -0.88 -0.87 7.47
N GLY A 75 -1.73 -1.65 8.14
CA GLY A 75 -3.17 -1.38 8.18
C GLY A 75 -3.48 0.00 8.78
N LEU A 76 -2.81 0.36 9.88
CA LEU A 76 -2.97 1.67 10.51
C LEU A 76 -2.53 2.82 9.60
N ASP A 77 -1.44 2.68 8.84
CA ASP A 77 -0.96 3.74 7.95
C ASP A 77 -1.92 3.97 6.79
N ILE A 78 -2.49 2.87 6.25
CA ILE A 78 -3.52 2.94 5.21
C ILE A 78 -4.75 3.65 5.75
N ILE A 79 -5.27 3.24 6.92
CA ILE A 79 -6.45 3.87 7.53
C ILE A 79 -6.18 5.35 7.79
N ASN A 80 -5.06 5.71 8.42
CA ASN A 80 -4.67 7.09 8.68
C ASN A 80 -4.60 7.94 7.40
N THR A 81 -4.05 7.37 6.31
CA THR A 81 -3.93 8.08 5.04
C THR A 81 -5.30 8.34 4.43
N LEU A 82 -6.21 7.36 4.49
CA LEU A 82 -7.60 7.53 4.06
C LEU A 82 -8.36 8.53 4.95
N CYS A 83 -8.14 8.49 6.27
CA CYS A 83 -8.72 9.44 7.21
C CYS A 83 -8.34 10.89 6.87
N ARG A 84 -7.05 11.15 6.64
CA ARG A 84 -6.57 12.47 6.19
C ARG A 84 -7.15 12.88 4.83
N HIS A 85 -7.19 11.95 3.89
CA HIS A 85 -7.65 12.24 2.53
C HIS A 85 -9.13 12.64 2.49
N TYR A 86 -9.97 11.90 3.22
CA TYR A 86 -11.41 12.15 3.25
C TYR A 86 -11.87 13.09 4.37
N GLY A 87 -11.01 13.39 5.35
CA GLY A 87 -11.37 14.19 6.53
C GLY A 87 -12.36 13.47 7.45
N ILE A 88 -12.39 12.14 7.44
CA ILE A 88 -13.31 11.31 8.21
C ILE A 88 -12.50 10.32 9.06
N CYS A 89 -12.81 10.28 10.36
CA CYS A 89 -12.22 9.33 11.31
C CYS A 89 -13.30 8.39 11.84
N ALA A 90 -12.98 7.10 11.96
CA ALA A 90 -13.85 6.08 12.55
C ALA A 90 -13.04 5.26 13.57
N PRO A 91 -13.67 4.75 14.65
CA PRO A 91 -12.96 3.91 15.62
C PRO A 91 -12.32 2.69 14.95
N ILE A 92 -11.07 2.41 15.31
CA ILE A 92 -10.30 1.29 14.77
C ILE A 92 -10.24 0.19 15.84
N PHE A 93 -10.70 -1.00 15.49
CA PHE A 93 -10.58 -2.18 16.33
C PHE A 93 -9.32 -2.94 15.93
N ILE A 94 -8.42 -3.15 16.89
CA ILE A 94 -7.22 -3.96 16.69
C ILE A 94 -7.42 -5.28 17.41
N ASP A 95 -7.57 -6.36 16.66
CA ASP A 95 -7.63 -7.72 17.20
C ASP A 95 -6.23 -8.24 17.55
N GLY A 96 -6.14 -9.01 18.64
CA GLY A 96 -4.88 -9.52 19.16
C GLY A 96 -3.84 -8.44 19.45
N ARG A 97 -4.25 -7.29 20.01
CA ARG A 97 -3.36 -6.13 20.23
C ARG A 97 -2.12 -6.47 21.05
N GLU A 98 -2.20 -7.47 21.94
CA GLU A 98 -1.08 -7.97 22.75
C GLU A 98 0.06 -8.60 21.94
N SER A 99 -0.17 -8.92 20.66
CA SER A 99 0.85 -9.50 19.77
C SER A 99 1.85 -8.47 19.21
N VAL A 100 1.63 -7.18 19.47
CA VAL A 100 2.46 -6.08 18.99
C VAL A 100 2.80 -5.16 20.15
N ASN A 101 4.04 -4.68 20.26
CA ASN A 101 4.39 -3.73 21.33
C ASN A 101 3.96 -2.31 20.97
N GLU A 102 4.38 -1.84 19.81
CA GLU A 102 4.22 -0.46 19.37
C GLU A 102 3.35 -0.35 18.12
N ILE A 103 2.45 0.63 18.13
CA ILE A 103 1.64 1.01 16.98
C ILE A 103 1.96 2.44 16.57
N ILE A 104 1.91 2.72 15.27
CA ILE A 104 2.11 4.07 14.77
C ILE A 104 1.04 5.04 15.33
N PRO A 105 1.35 6.35 15.42
CA PRO A 105 0.36 7.36 15.79
C PRO A 105 -0.86 7.29 14.88
N THR A 106 -2.04 7.32 15.49
CA THR A 106 -3.32 7.18 14.77
C THR A 106 -4.21 8.39 15.04
N GLU A 107 -4.92 8.86 14.02
CA GLU A 107 -5.85 9.99 14.11
C GLU A 107 -7.21 9.61 14.71
N SER A 108 -7.53 8.32 14.70
CA SER A 108 -8.79 7.76 15.17
C SER A 108 -8.66 7.14 16.56
N GLN A 109 -9.79 7.01 17.26
CA GLN A 109 -9.87 6.25 18.52
C GLN A 109 -9.49 4.78 18.27
N ILE A 110 -8.58 4.26 19.08
CA ILE A 110 -8.17 2.85 19.05
C ILE A 110 -8.97 2.09 20.10
N ILE A 111 -9.55 0.94 19.70
CA ILE A 111 -10.18 -0.03 20.58
C ILE A 111 -9.36 -1.32 20.49
N ASN A 112 -8.69 -1.66 21.60
CA ASN A 112 -7.82 -2.82 21.66
C ASN A 112 -8.61 -4.04 22.10
N LEU A 113 -8.59 -5.09 21.28
CA LEU A 113 -9.10 -6.40 21.68
C LEU A 113 -7.88 -7.23 22.09
N VAL A 114 -7.92 -7.72 23.33
CA VAL A 114 -6.84 -8.50 23.93
C VAL A 114 -7.38 -9.79 24.52
N VAL A 115 -6.59 -10.86 24.46
CA VAL A 115 -6.97 -12.12 25.12
C VAL A 115 -6.97 -11.94 26.64
N THR A 116 -8.09 -12.31 27.27
CA THR A 116 -8.27 -12.31 28.72
C THR A 116 -8.78 -13.67 29.20
N LYS A 117 -8.78 -13.87 30.52
CA LYS A 117 -9.45 -15.03 31.15
C LYS A 117 -10.87 -14.71 31.60
N ASP A 118 -11.37 -13.52 31.26
CA ASP A 118 -12.70 -13.09 31.67
C ASP A 118 -13.76 -13.85 30.87
N ASN A 119 -14.84 -14.26 31.54
CA ASN A 119 -15.94 -14.99 30.87
C ASN A 119 -16.92 -14.05 30.14
N LYS A 120 -16.67 -12.74 30.16
CA LYS A 120 -17.49 -11.69 29.55
C LYS A 120 -16.59 -10.56 29.07
N LEU A 121 -17.05 -9.82 28.06
CA LEU A 121 -16.39 -8.60 27.62
C LEU A 121 -16.34 -7.58 28.77
N THR A 122 -15.14 -7.11 29.09
CA THR A 122 -14.88 -6.05 30.07
C THR A 122 -14.38 -4.80 29.33
N ILE A 123 -14.82 -3.61 29.77
CA ILE A 123 -14.39 -2.31 29.24
C ILE A 123 -13.59 -1.64 30.35
N GLN A 124 -12.34 -1.25 30.05
CA GLN A 124 -11.41 -0.63 31.00
C GLN A 124 -11.01 0.77 30.50
#